data_AF-A0A151R5P3-F1
#
_entry.id   AF-A0A151R5P3-F1
#
_cell.length_a   1.000
_cell.length_b   1.000
_cell.length_c   1.000
_cell.angle_alpha   90.00
_cell.angle_beta   90.00
_cell.angle_gamma   90.00
#
_symmetry.space_group_name_H-M   'P 1'
#
loop_
_entity.id
_entity.type
_entity.pdbx_description
1 polymer ?
#
loop_
_entity_poly.entity_id
_entity_poly.type
_entity_poly.pdbx_seq_one_letter_code
_entity_poly.pdbx_strand_id
1 'polypeptide(L)'
;MGSQLNQADSNQLKRAVRDNKNLFAWTVSDIPGIDPNFLCHRLAVCRDARPVAQKKRKMGDEKRKAANAEVKKLLQAKFIREVTYTTWLANVVLVKKSNGKWRMCTDYTDLNKACPKDAYPLPCIDRLVDGASGHSIFSFLDAYSGYNQIKMHPTDEEKTAFITENANFCYKVMPSGLKNVRATYQRLMDKVFQGKIGRNIKNYVNDMVVKSNSVVDHLADLAEIFGELRKHNMRLNPEKCTFGVKGRKFLGFMLSARGIEANRDKCQAVLDMRSPNNLKELQRLSGRLVALSRFLPRLADKISPMTKLLRKASAFSWSEPCEEAFTSLKTTLATPPILTRPEPSNPLQLYLAVFDEAISSVLV
;
A
#
# COMPACT_ATOMS: atom_id res chain seq x y z
N MET A 1 -14.75 12.69 -7.79
CA MET A 1 -15.81 11.99 -8.56
C MET A 1 -15.28 11.74 -9.96
N GLY A 2 -15.61 10.61 -10.59
CA GLY A 2 -15.27 10.37 -11.99
C GLY A 2 -15.99 11.34 -12.94
N SER A 3 -15.25 11.92 -13.89
CA SER A 3 -15.78 12.83 -14.92
C SER A 3 -16.47 12.10 -16.09
N GLN A 4 -16.47 10.77 -16.09
CA GLN A 4 -16.90 9.92 -17.20
C GLN A 4 -18.28 9.27 -17.00
N LEU A 5 -19.02 9.69 -15.96
CA LEU A 5 -20.40 9.28 -15.73
C LEU A 5 -21.35 10.32 -16.34
N ASN A 6 -22.53 9.88 -16.80
CA ASN A 6 -23.59 10.82 -17.17
C ASN A 6 -24.01 11.64 -15.94
N GLN A 7 -24.73 12.74 -16.17
CA GLN A 7 -25.08 13.68 -15.12
C GLN A 7 -25.97 13.06 -14.03
N ALA A 8 -26.91 12.18 -14.41
CA ALA A 8 -27.83 11.52 -13.48
C ALA A 8 -27.08 10.60 -12.51
N ASP A 9 -26.25 9.70 -13.04
CA ASP A 9 -25.42 8.76 -12.28
C ASP A 9 -24.42 9.49 -11.37
N SER A 10 -23.78 10.54 -11.90
CA SER A 10 -22.88 11.40 -11.15
C SER A 10 -23.59 12.06 -9.96
N ASN A 11 -24.83 12.51 -10.15
CA ASN A 11 -25.63 13.11 -9.09
C ASN A 11 -26.06 12.10 -8.02
N GLN A 12 -26.46 10.89 -8.41
CA GLN A 12 -26.81 9.82 -7.47
C GLN A 12 -25.61 9.42 -6.59
N LEU A 13 -24.43 9.22 -7.18
CA LEU A 13 -23.22 8.92 -6.43
C LEU A 13 -22.81 10.08 -5.51
N LYS A 14 -22.94 11.33 -5.97
CA LYS A 14 -22.68 12.51 -5.12
C LYS A 14 -23.62 12.53 -3.92
N ARG A 15 -24.90 12.23 -4.11
CA ARG A 15 -25.88 12.12 -3.00
C ARG A 15 -25.46 11.02 -2.04
N ALA A 16 -25.21 9.80 -2.52
CA ALA A 16 -24.77 8.68 -1.67
C ALA A 16 -23.53 9.03 -0.82
N VAL A 17 -22.51 9.70 -1.40
CA VAL A 17 -21.33 10.13 -0.63
C VAL A 17 -21.66 11.23 0.38
N ARG A 18 -22.50 12.21 0.01
CA ARG A 18 -22.91 13.32 0.91
C ARG A 18 -23.75 12.82 2.08
N ASP A 19 -24.68 11.91 1.81
CA ASP A 19 -25.56 11.31 2.83
C ASP A 19 -24.75 10.48 3.83
N ASN A 20 -23.55 10.03 3.42
CA ASN A 20 -22.60 9.31 4.25
C ASN A 20 -21.38 10.17 4.67
N LYS A 21 -21.50 11.51 4.70
CA LYS A 21 -20.39 12.43 5.06
C LYS A 21 -19.77 12.14 6.44
N ASN A 22 -20.55 11.56 7.35
CA ASN A 22 -20.11 11.20 8.69
C ASN A 22 -19.08 10.05 8.72
N LEU A 23 -18.88 9.34 7.60
CA LEU A 23 -17.86 8.30 7.46
C LEU A 23 -16.50 8.84 7.07
N PHE A 24 -16.37 10.15 6.80
CA PHE A 24 -15.11 10.77 6.41
C PHE A 24 -14.53 11.55 7.58
N ALA A 25 -13.22 11.42 7.78
CA ALA A 25 -12.47 12.24 8.71
C ALA A 25 -11.72 13.33 7.95
N TRP A 26 -11.81 14.56 8.44
CA TRP A 26 -11.08 15.72 7.92
C TRP A 26 -9.86 16.01 8.78
N THR A 27 -9.98 15.73 10.08
CA THR A 27 -8.93 15.87 11.08
C THR A 27 -8.73 14.55 11.84
N VAL A 28 -7.61 14.44 12.53
CA VAL A 28 -7.32 13.32 13.43
C VAL A 28 -8.34 13.20 14.58
N SER A 29 -8.99 14.30 14.96
CA SER A 29 -10.00 14.32 16.03
C SER A 29 -11.34 13.72 15.60
N ASP A 30 -11.60 13.57 14.29
CA ASP A 30 -12.83 12.98 13.76
C ASP A 30 -12.85 11.44 13.84
N ILE A 31 -11.75 10.84 14.31
CA ILE A 31 -11.54 9.40 14.37
C ILE A 31 -12.01 8.89 15.75
N PRO A 32 -13.16 8.21 15.84
CA PRO A 32 -13.61 7.60 17.10
C PRO A 32 -12.74 6.41 17.51
N GLY A 33 -12.12 5.75 16.53
CA GLY A 33 -11.35 4.52 16.68
C GLY A 33 -12.23 3.27 16.60
N ILE A 34 -11.60 2.16 16.22
CA ILE A 34 -12.20 0.83 16.23
C ILE A 34 -12.43 0.40 17.69
N ASP A 35 -13.54 -0.28 17.93
CA ASP A 35 -13.83 -0.89 19.24
C ASP A 35 -12.69 -1.87 19.64
N PRO A 36 -12.00 -1.63 20.77
CA PRO A 36 -10.93 -2.52 21.25
C PRO A 36 -11.36 -3.96 21.50
N ASN A 37 -12.65 -4.20 21.81
CA ASN A 37 -13.21 -5.54 21.98
C ASN A 37 -13.34 -6.28 20.65
N PHE A 38 -13.57 -5.54 19.56
CA PHE A 38 -13.58 -6.11 18.21
C PHE A 38 -12.17 -6.44 17.73
N LEU A 39 -11.25 -5.46 17.86
CA LEU A 39 -9.84 -5.64 17.52
C LEU A 39 -8.96 -4.53 18.13
N CYS A 40 -7.88 -4.93 18.79
CA CYS A 40 -6.79 -4.06 19.22
C CYS A 40 -5.44 -4.63 18.80
N HIS A 41 -4.42 -3.78 18.69
CA HIS A 41 -3.06 -4.20 18.38
C HIS A 41 -2.31 -4.63 19.64
N ARG A 42 -1.64 -5.78 19.56
CA ARG A 42 -0.77 -6.32 20.61
C ARG A 42 0.63 -6.51 20.04
N LEU A 43 1.64 -6.20 20.84
CA LEU A 43 3.06 -6.38 20.47
C LEU A 43 3.49 -7.83 20.67
N ALA A 44 2.93 -8.50 21.68
CA ALA A 44 3.34 -9.84 22.11
C ALA A 44 4.85 -9.95 22.36
N VAL A 45 5.45 -8.93 22.99
CA VAL A 45 6.89 -8.89 23.31
C VAL A 45 7.30 -10.17 24.05
N CYS A 46 8.35 -10.84 23.57
CA CYS A 46 8.87 -12.06 24.20
C CYS A 46 9.22 -11.80 25.67
N ARG A 47 8.85 -12.72 26.56
CA ARG A 47 9.04 -12.55 28.01
C ARG A 47 10.50 -12.32 28.40
N ASP A 48 11.42 -12.97 27.70
CA ASP A 48 12.86 -12.88 27.97
C ASP A 48 13.55 -11.70 27.25
N ALA A 49 12.80 -10.91 26.47
CA ALA A 49 13.38 -9.79 25.75
C ALA A 49 13.78 -8.66 26.71
N ARG A 50 15.05 -8.29 26.67
CA ARG A 50 15.56 -7.14 27.42
C ARG A 50 15.09 -5.83 26.78
N PRO A 51 14.46 -4.91 27.53
CA PRO A 51 14.08 -3.61 27.02
C PRO A 51 15.29 -2.80 26.55
N VAL A 52 15.11 -2.05 25.48
CA VAL A 52 16.15 -1.16 24.93
C VAL A 52 15.66 0.29 24.98
N ALA A 53 16.41 1.12 25.69
CA ALA A 53 16.24 2.57 25.67
C ALA A 53 17.31 3.19 24.75
N GLN A 54 16.90 3.64 23.57
CA GLN A 54 17.82 4.26 22.61
C GLN A 54 18.33 5.61 23.12
N LYS A 55 19.63 5.89 22.89
CA LYS A 55 20.20 7.23 23.12
C LYS A 55 19.51 8.25 22.21
N LYS A 56 19.14 9.41 22.77
CA LYS A 56 18.53 10.52 22.01
C LYS A 56 19.44 10.94 20.85
N ARG A 57 18.89 10.93 19.63
CA ARG A 57 19.57 11.42 18.43
C ARG A 57 19.43 12.93 18.31
N LYS A 58 20.49 13.61 17.85
CA LYS A 58 20.43 15.03 17.50
C LYS A 58 19.61 15.22 16.24
N MET A 59 18.82 16.29 16.19
CA MET A 59 17.95 16.60 15.05
C MET A 59 18.09 18.09 14.70
N GLY A 60 18.26 18.40 13.42
CA GLY A 60 18.30 19.78 12.96
C GLY A 60 16.97 20.51 13.13
N ASP A 61 17.00 21.84 13.15
CA ASP A 61 15.85 22.67 13.54
C ASP A 61 14.59 22.48 12.72
N GLU A 62 14.71 22.29 11.40
CA GLU A 62 13.55 22.03 10.55
C GLU A 62 12.81 20.75 10.95
N LYS A 63 13.55 19.66 11.17
CA LYS A 63 13.00 18.37 11.59
C LYS A 63 12.39 18.47 12.97
N ARG A 64 13.01 19.27 13.86
CA ARG A 64 12.59 19.49 15.24
C ARG A 64 11.26 20.22 15.31
N LYS A 65 11.11 21.32 14.57
CA LYS A 65 9.84 22.03 14.40
C LYS A 65 8.75 21.11 13.83
N ALA A 66 9.08 20.31 12.82
CA ALA A 66 8.14 19.36 12.22
C ALA A 66 7.69 18.27 13.21
N ALA A 67 8.60 17.70 13.99
CA ALA A 67 8.29 16.71 15.02
C ALA A 67 7.39 17.29 16.10
N ASN A 68 7.72 18.48 16.64
CA ASN A 68 6.93 19.14 17.67
C ASN A 68 5.50 19.47 17.19
N ALA A 69 5.35 19.88 15.92
CA ALA A 69 4.04 20.12 15.33
C ALA A 69 3.20 18.83 15.22
N GLU A 70 3.83 17.71 14.87
CA GLU A 70 3.15 16.41 14.80
C GLU A 70 2.77 15.87 16.18
N VAL A 71 3.68 15.98 17.17
CA VAL A 71 3.40 15.62 18.57
C VAL A 71 2.22 16.41 19.11
N LYS A 72 2.15 17.72 18.86
CA LYS A 72 1.02 18.56 19.28
C LYS A 72 -0.31 18.07 18.69
N LYS A 73 -0.34 17.68 17.41
CA LYS A 73 -1.54 17.12 16.76
C LYS A 73 -1.95 15.79 17.39
N LEU A 74 -0.98 14.90 17.64
CA LEU A 74 -1.24 13.59 18.25
C LEU A 74 -1.74 13.71 19.69
N LEU A 75 -1.21 14.68 20.46
CA LEU A 75 -1.69 14.99 21.81
C LEU A 75 -3.13 15.53 21.78
N GLN A 76 -3.43 16.47 20.87
CA GLN A 76 -4.78 17.02 20.71
C GLN A 76 -5.80 15.93 20.36
N ALA A 77 -5.41 14.96 19.53
CA ALA A 77 -6.22 13.79 19.19
C ALA A 77 -6.25 12.71 20.28
N LYS A 78 -5.52 12.89 21.39
CA LYS A 78 -5.34 11.90 22.47
C LYS A 78 -4.76 10.55 21.98
N PHE A 79 -4.04 10.56 20.86
CA PHE A 79 -3.40 9.37 20.28
C PHE A 79 -2.09 9.00 20.97
N ILE A 80 -1.47 9.97 21.64
CA ILE A 80 -0.31 9.78 22.49
C ILE A 80 -0.58 10.37 23.88
N ARG A 81 0.18 9.92 24.87
CA ARG A 81 0.27 10.54 26.20
C ARG A 81 1.72 10.62 26.63
N GLU A 82 2.01 11.58 27.50
CA GLU A 82 3.29 11.65 28.16
C GLU A 82 3.48 10.43 29.07
N VAL A 83 4.74 9.98 29.18
CA VAL A 83 5.11 8.83 30.01
C VAL A 83 6.47 9.09 30.65
N THR A 84 6.60 8.69 31.92
CA THR A 84 7.84 8.75 32.71
C THR A 84 8.35 7.33 32.96
N TYR A 85 9.63 7.19 33.34
CA TYR A 85 10.24 5.90 33.71
C TYR A 85 10.11 4.80 32.63
N THR A 86 10.38 5.14 31.36
CA THR A 86 10.25 4.24 30.22
C THR A 86 11.29 3.12 30.21
N THR A 87 10.88 1.87 29.97
CA THR A 87 11.81 0.74 29.78
C THR A 87 12.22 0.56 28.31
N TRP A 88 11.28 0.72 27.39
CA TRP A 88 11.51 0.81 25.96
C TRP A 88 11.54 2.28 25.55
N LEU A 89 12.49 2.69 24.71
CA LEU A 89 12.52 4.06 24.21
C LEU A 89 13.09 4.11 22.79
N ALA A 90 12.27 4.58 21.85
CA ALA A 90 12.63 4.71 20.44
C ALA A 90 12.83 6.17 20.01
N ASN A 91 13.75 6.42 19.08
CA ASN A 91 13.90 7.74 18.46
C ASN A 91 12.82 7.98 17.39
N VAL A 92 12.47 9.26 17.20
CA VAL A 92 11.72 9.70 16.02
C VAL A 92 12.65 9.98 14.83
N VAL A 93 12.17 9.68 13.63
CA VAL A 93 12.84 9.89 12.35
C VAL A 93 11.91 10.63 11.41
N LEU A 94 12.44 11.68 10.77
CA LEU A 94 11.66 12.56 9.89
C LEU A 94 12.03 12.29 8.43
N VAL A 95 11.02 11.96 7.63
CA VAL A 95 11.16 11.65 6.20
C VAL A 95 10.27 12.59 5.39
N LYS A 96 10.78 13.12 4.26
CA LYS A 96 9.95 13.92 3.33
C LYS A 96 9.07 12.99 2.50
N LYS A 97 7.77 13.28 2.45
CA LYS A 97 6.84 12.68 1.48
C LYS A 97 7.13 13.24 0.08
N SER A 98 6.59 12.59 -0.95
CA SER A 98 6.69 13.07 -2.34
C SER A 98 6.12 14.47 -2.54
N ASN A 99 5.15 14.88 -1.71
CA ASN A 99 4.58 16.23 -1.69
C ASN A 99 5.40 17.24 -0.86
N GLY A 100 6.64 16.91 -0.49
CA GLY A 100 7.54 17.77 0.28
C GLY A 100 7.25 17.86 1.78
N LYS A 101 6.06 17.45 2.25
CA LYS A 101 5.69 17.51 3.68
C LYS A 101 6.49 16.49 4.50
N TRP A 102 6.89 16.89 5.70
CA TRP A 102 7.53 16.00 6.67
C TRP A 102 6.55 14.92 7.18
N ARG A 103 7.07 13.72 7.41
CA ARG A 103 6.40 12.61 8.09
C ARG A 103 7.26 12.16 9.26
N MET A 104 6.70 12.19 10.46
CA MET A 104 7.30 11.58 11.64
C MET A 104 7.08 10.06 11.61
N CYS A 105 8.14 9.30 11.79
CA CYS A 105 8.15 7.86 11.99
C CYS A 105 8.89 7.56 13.29
N THR A 106 8.56 6.46 13.96
CA THR A 106 9.29 6.01 15.15
C THR A 106 10.15 4.80 14.81
N ASP A 107 11.42 4.84 15.20
CA ASP A 107 12.41 3.79 14.95
C ASP A 107 12.27 2.65 15.96
N TYR A 108 11.23 1.84 15.78
CA TYR A 108 10.95 0.66 16.60
C TYR A 108 11.86 -0.54 16.27
N THR A 109 13.05 -0.34 15.72
CA THR A 109 13.95 -1.45 15.34
C THR A 109 14.18 -2.44 16.47
N ASP A 110 14.51 -1.96 17.67
CA ASP A 110 14.81 -2.84 18.81
C ASP A 110 13.55 -3.48 19.41
N LEU A 111 12.47 -2.71 19.55
CA LEU A 111 11.18 -3.24 19.99
C LEU A 111 10.67 -4.32 19.01
N ASN A 112 10.83 -4.10 17.72
CA ASN A 112 10.43 -5.06 16.69
C ASN A 112 11.23 -6.36 16.80
N LYS A 113 12.54 -6.31 17.08
CA LYS A 113 13.34 -7.54 17.29
C LYS A 113 12.77 -8.41 18.42
N ALA A 114 12.24 -7.78 19.47
CA ALA A 114 11.64 -8.45 20.61
C ALA A 114 10.22 -8.98 20.40
N CYS A 115 9.55 -8.60 19.31
CA CYS A 115 8.20 -9.08 18.98
C CYS A 115 8.28 -10.29 18.04
N PRO A 116 7.52 -11.38 18.27
CA PRO A 116 7.38 -12.45 17.30
C PRO A 116 6.71 -11.94 16.02
N LYS A 117 6.97 -12.60 14.89
CA LYS A 117 6.30 -12.26 13.63
C LYS A 117 4.89 -12.85 13.64
N ASP A 118 3.89 -11.99 13.44
CA ASP A 118 2.52 -12.44 13.15
C ASP A 118 2.46 -12.93 11.69
N ALA A 119 2.24 -14.23 11.50
CA ALA A 119 2.17 -14.90 10.21
C ALA A 119 0.77 -14.86 9.58
N TYR A 120 -0.09 -13.93 10.00
CA TYR A 120 -1.41 -13.74 9.39
C TYR A 120 -1.31 -13.62 7.87
N PRO A 121 -2.12 -14.39 7.11
CA PRO A 121 -2.02 -14.41 5.66
C PRO A 121 -2.41 -13.06 5.08
N LEU A 122 -1.52 -12.49 4.27
CA LEU A 122 -1.86 -11.35 3.43
C LEU A 122 -2.29 -11.87 2.06
N PRO A 123 -3.37 -11.33 1.46
CA PRO A 123 -3.79 -11.75 0.13
C PRO A 123 -2.68 -11.55 -0.91
N CYS A 124 -2.62 -12.45 -1.89
CA CYS A 124 -1.74 -12.29 -3.05
C CYS A 124 -2.23 -11.09 -3.89
N ILE A 125 -1.32 -10.14 -4.16
CA ILE A 125 -1.64 -8.91 -4.90
C ILE A 125 -2.18 -9.23 -6.28
N ASP A 126 -1.55 -10.14 -7.02
CA ASP A 126 -2.00 -10.51 -8.36
C ASP A 126 -3.43 -11.06 -8.34
N ARG A 127 -3.75 -11.95 -7.39
CA ARG A 127 -5.12 -12.49 -7.24
C ARG A 127 -6.15 -11.41 -6.90
N LEU A 128 -5.77 -10.39 -6.14
CA LEU A 128 -6.65 -9.26 -5.84
C LEU A 128 -6.91 -8.41 -7.09
N VAL A 129 -5.85 -8.11 -7.85
CA VAL A 129 -5.90 -7.33 -9.09
C VAL A 129 -6.73 -8.06 -10.14
N ASP A 130 -6.52 -9.37 -10.31
CA ASP A 130 -7.29 -10.22 -11.22
C ASP A 130 -8.77 -10.21 -10.87
N GLY A 131 -9.10 -10.43 -9.60
CA GLY A 131 -10.47 -10.44 -9.13
C GLY A 131 -11.15 -9.07 -9.08
N ALA A 132 -10.41 -7.97 -9.23
CA ALA A 132 -10.96 -6.62 -9.35
C ALA A 132 -11.15 -6.20 -10.81
N SER A 133 -10.37 -6.73 -11.74
CA SER A 133 -10.38 -6.34 -13.16
C SER A 133 -11.71 -6.68 -13.87
N GLY A 134 -11.93 -6.06 -15.04
CA GLY A 134 -13.07 -6.36 -15.93
C GLY A 134 -14.41 -5.71 -15.53
N HIS A 135 -14.44 -4.93 -14.46
CA HIS A 135 -15.65 -4.26 -13.99
C HIS A 135 -15.81 -2.86 -14.61
N SER A 136 -17.04 -2.40 -14.77
CA SER A 136 -17.33 -1.17 -15.50
C SER A 136 -17.21 0.09 -14.64
N ILE A 137 -17.27 -0.05 -13.31
CA ILE A 137 -17.22 1.06 -12.36
C ILE A 137 -16.51 0.67 -11.07
N PHE A 138 -15.72 1.61 -10.56
CA PHE A 138 -14.89 1.43 -9.38
C PHE A 138 -15.03 2.60 -8.41
N SER A 139 -14.95 2.28 -7.11
CA SER A 139 -14.66 3.26 -6.07
C SER A 139 -13.45 2.80 -5.26
N PHE A 140 -12.44 3.66 -5.16
CA PHE A 140 -11.20 3.41 -4.42
C PHE A 140 -11.29 4.11 -3.08
N LEU A 141 -11.13 3.36 -2.00
CA LEU A 141 -11.27 3.87 -0.64
C LEU A 141 -9.94 3.72 0.11
N ASP A 142 -9.61 4.70 0.93
CA ASP A 142 -8.44 4.72 1.82
C ASP A 142 -8.91 5.18 3.20
N ALA A 143 -8.52 4.49 4.27
CA ALA A 143 -8.88 4.91 5.61
C ALA A 143 -8.00 6.08 6.08
N TYR A 144 -8.61 7.07 6.72
CA TYR A 144 -7.89 8.22 7.25
C TYR A 144 -6.95 7.80 8.38
N SER A 145 -5.64 8.01 8.20
CA SER A 145 -4.61 7.58 9.16
C SER A 145 -4.84 6.14 9.64
N GLY A 146 -5.14 5.21 8.72
CA GLY A 146 -5.70 3.89 9.02
C GLY A 146 -5.17 3.20 10.29
N TYR A 147 -3.85 3.07 10.43
CA TYR A 147 -3.26 2.44 11.62
C TYR A 147 -3.69 3.09 12.94
N ASN A 148 -3.75 4.42 13.00
CA ASN A 148 -4.16 5.17 14.19
C ASN A 148 -5.65 5.00 14.55
N GLN A 149 -6.46 4.36 13.70
CA GLN A 149 -7.84 4.01 14.08
C GLN A 149 -7.90 2.78 14.98
N ILE A 150 -6.87 1.92 14.96
CA ILE A 150 -6.80 0.72 15.80
C ILE A 150 -6.14 1.07 17.12
N LYS A 151 -6.75 0.76 18.26
CA LYS A 151 -6.13 1.03 19.57
C LYS A 151 -4.98 0.06 19.86
N MET A 152 -3.98 0.53 20.59
CA MET A 152 -3.03 -0.36 21.26
C MET A 152 -3.74 -1.08 22.40
N HIS A 153 -3.32 -2.30 22.69
CA HIS A 153 -3.72 -2.94 23.95
C HIS A 153 -3.09 -2.17 25.13
N PRO A 154 -3.84 -1.88 26.22
CA PRO A 154 -3.36 -1.03 27.32
C PRO A 154 -2.00 -1.46 27.90
N THR A 155 -1.76 -2.77 28.03
CA THR A 155 -0.50 -3.32 28.57
C THR A 155 0.72 -3.12 27.66
N ASP A 156 0.49 -2.77 26.39
CA ASP A 156 1.53 -2.62 25.37
C ASP A 156 1.75 -1.15 24.97
N GLU A 157 0.91 -0.21 25.41
CA GLU A 157 1.04 1.22 25.09
C GLU A 157 2.42 1.76 25.43
N GLU A 158 2.87 1.60 26.69
CA GLU A 158 4.14 2.18 27.15
C GLU A 158 5.37 1.58 26.49
N LYS A 159 5.26 0.36 25.97
CA LYS A 159 6.34 -0.27 25.20
C LYS A 159 6.59 0.45 23.86
N THR A 160 5.61 1.22 23.38
CA THR A 160 5.72 2.06 22.18
C THR A 160 6.35 3.44 22.46
N ALA A 161 6.92 3.65 23.65
CA ALA A 161 7.45 4.94 24.04
C ALA A 161 8.55 5.44 23.09
N PHE A 162 8.53 6.75 22.84
CA PHE A 162 9.46 7.45 21.97
C PHE A 162 9.92 8.77 22.58
N ILE A 163 11.17 9.12 22.27
CA ILE A 163 11.82 10.32 22.76
C ILE A 163 11.65 11.49 21.79
N THR A 164 11.30 12.65 22.33
CA THR A 164 11.30 13.92 21.60
C THR A 164 12.25 14.91 22.26
N GLU A 165 12.20 16.18 21.86
CA GLU A 165 13.00 17.21 22.54
C GLU A 165 12.48 17.50 23.95
N ASN A 166 11.14 17.54 24.09
CA ASN A 166 10.47 18.11 25.26
C ASN A 166 10.10 17.05 26.30
N ALA A 167 9.71 15.85 25.85
CA ALA A 167 9.21 14.78 26.70
C ALA A 167 9.28 13.41 26.01
N ASN A 168 9.05 12.36 26.79
CA ASN A 168 8.80 11.02 26.28
C ASN A 168 7.30 10.78 26.18
N PHE A 169 6.87 10.17 25.09
CA PHE A 169 5.47 9.89 24.84
C PHE A 169 5.28 8.43 24.44
N CYS A 170 4.13 7.85 24.73
CA CYS A 170 3.74 6.54 24.20
C CYS A 170 2.43 6.64 23.41
N TYR A 171 2.21 5.70 22.49
CA TYR A 171 1.01 5.65 21.67
C TYR A 171 -0.12 4.86 22.34
N LYS A 172 -1.33 5.42 22.31
CA LYS A 172 -2.60 4.74 22.67
C LYS A 172 -3.27 4.05 21.47
N VAL A 173 -2.85 4.43 20.27
CA VAL A 173 -3.31 3.87 18.99
C VAL A 173 -2.15 3.28 18.23
N MET A 174 -2.39 2.29 17.38
CA MET A 174 -1.33 1.55 16.68
C MET A 174 -0.50 2.49 15.78
N PRO A 175 0.78 2.79 16.13
CA PRO A 175 1.63 3.64 15.32
C PRO A 175 2.18 2.89 14.11
N SER A 176 2.53 3.61 13.06
CA SER A 176 3.34 3.04 11.98
C SER A 176 4.75 2.67 12.48
N GLY A 177 5.34 1.63 11.90
CA GLY A 177 6.71 1.19 12.20
C GLY A 177 6.80 -0.06 13.07
N LEU A 178 5.70 -0.49 13.70
CA LEU A 178 5.66 -1.77 14.41
C LEU A 178 5.63 -2.97 13.43
N LYS A 179 6.26 -4.09 13.82
CA LYS A 179 6.48 -5.28 12.99
C LYS A 179 5.19 -5.87 12.40
N ASN A 180 4.09 -5.83 13.17
CA ASN A 180 2.86 -6.59 12.89
C ASN A 180 1.66 -5.70 12.53
N VAL A 181 1.86 -4.40 12.24
CA VAL A 181 0.74 -3.49 11.91
C VAL A 181 -0.06 -3.95 10.70
N ARG A 182 0.62 -4.47 9.67
CA ARG A 182 -0.02 -4.91 8.42
C ARG A 182 -0.90 -6.15 8.64
N ALA A 183 -0.41 -7.10 9.43
CA ALA A 183 -1.16 -8.31 9.80
C ALA A 183 -2.41 -7.95 10.61
N THR A 184 -2.25 -7.06 11.61
CA THR A 184 -3.37 -6.56 12.42
C THR A 184 -4.41 -5.84 11.58
N TYR A 185 -3.96 -4.99 10.66
CA TYR A 185 -4.87 -4.22 9.80
C TYR A 185 -5.58 -5.10 8.76
N GLN A 186 -4.88 -6.06 8.15
CA GLN A 186 -5.51 -7.00 7.22
C GLN A 186 -6.57 -7.83 7.95
N ARG A 187 -6.25 -8.36 9.13
CA ARG A 187 -7.20 -9.07 9.99
C ARG A 187 -8.44 -8.23 10.33
N LEU A 188 -8.25 -6.93 10.57
CA LEU A 188 -9.38 -6.01 10.75
C LEU A 188 -10.24 -5.95 9.49
N MET A 189 -9.65 -5.69 8.32
CA MET A 189 -10.40 -5.56 7.08
C MET A 189 -11.14 -6.85 6.73
N ASP A 190 -10.54 -8.01 6.97
CA ASP A 190 -11.15 -9.32 6.72
C ASP A 190 -12.38 -9.55 7.61
N LYS A 191 -12.32 -9.12 8.88
CA LYS A 191 -13.47 -9.18 9.79
C LYS A 191 -14.55 -8.16 9.44
N VAL A 192 -14.18 -6.91 9.13
CA VAL A 192 -15.13 -5.83 8.81
C VAL A 192 -15.92 -6.15 7.54
N PHE A 193 -15.26 -6.69 6.52
CA PHE A 193 -15.89 -6.98 5.22
C PHE A 193 -16.19 -8.46 5.01
N GLN A 194 -16.35 -9.22 6.10
CA GLN A 194 -16.68 -10.63 6.02
C GLN A 194 -17.95 -10.85 5.18
N GLY A 195 -17.89 -11.79 4.23
CA GLY A 195 -18.99 -12.04 3.28
C GLY A 195 -19.14 -11.01 2.14
N LYS A 196 -18.35 -9.92 2.14
CA LYS A 196 -18.31 -8.91 1.07
C LYS A 196 -17.04 -9.03 0.24
N ILE A 197 -15.93 -9.45 0.85
CA ILE A 197 -14.64 -9.65 0.18
C ILE A 197 -14.79 -10.62 -0.99
N GLY A 198 -14.31 -10.20 -2.15
CA GLY A 198 -14.39 -10.95 -3.39
C GLY A 198 -15.67 -10.71 -4.19
N ARG A 199 -16.81 -10.51 -3.51
CA ARG A 199 -18.09 -10.23 -4.16
C ARG A 199 -18.12 -8.81 -4.73
N ASN A 200 -18.00 -7.80 -3.88
CA ASN A 200 -18.08 -6.38 -4.31
C ASN A 200 -16.90 -5.53 -3.84
N ILE A 201 -16.07 -6.01 -2.90
CA ILE A 201 -14.87 -5.32 -2.43
C ILE A 201 -13.63 -6.21 -2.53
N LYS A 202 -12.49 -5.59 -2.87
CA LYS A 202 -11.14 -6.16 -2.68
C LYS A 202 -10.35 -5.21 -1.79
N ASN A 203 -9.61 -5.75 -0.84
CA ASN A 203 -8.87 -4.98 0.15
C ASN A 203 -7.47 -5.56 0.35
N TYR A 204 -6.50 -4.67 0.54
CA TYR A 204 -5.14 -5.01 0.92
C TYR A 204 -4.63 -3.98 1.90
N VAL A 205 -4.56 -4.35 3.17
CA VAL A 205 -4.26 -3.42 4.27
C VAL A 205 -5.20 -2.19 4.14
N ASN A 206 -4.67 -1.00 3.83
CA ASN A 206 -5.47 0.23 3.76
C ASN A 206 -6.11 0.51 2.39
N ASP A 207 -5.67 -0.19 1.35
CA ASP A 207 -6.13 0.05 -0.02
C ASP A 207 -7.35 -0.81 -0.30
N MET A 208 -8.50 -0.18 -0.54
CA MET A 208 -9.78 -0.85 -0.81
C MET A 208 -10.32 -0.43 -2.18
N VAL A 209 -10.90 -1.37 -2.90
CA VAL A 209 -11.62 -1.11 -4.16
C VAL A 209 -12.98 -1.81 -4.15
N VAL A 210 -14.02 -1.00 -4.29
CA VAL A 210 -15.39 -1.45 -4.58
C VAL A 210 -15.55 -1.50 -6.09
N LYS A 211 -16.13 -2.58 -6.61
CA LYS A 211 -16.16 -2.88 -8.05
C LYS A 211 -17.52 -3.48 -8.43
N SER A 212 -18.14 -2.97 -9.49
CA SER A 212 -19.48 -3.37 -9.94
C SER A 212 -19.63 -3.25 -11.45
N ASN A 213 -20.69 -3.85 -12.03
CA ASN A 213 -20.93 -3.87 -13.47
C ASN A 213 -21.88 -2.78 -13.98
N SER A 214 -22.66 -2.17 -13.08
CA SER A 214 -23.53 -1.03 -13.38
C SER A 214 -23.48 0.00 -12.26
N VAL A 215 -23.96 1.23 -12.52
CA VAL A 215 -24.05 2.28 -11.50
C VAL A 215 -25.06 1.92 -10.42
N VAL A 216 -26.17 1.28 -10.79
CA VAL A 216 -27.22 0.85 -9.86
C VAL A 216 -26.65 -0.16 -8.85
N ASP A 217 -25.98 -1.20 -9.34
CA ASP A 217 -25.31 -2.18 -8.48
C ASP A 217 -24.23 -1.51 -7.63
N HIS A 218 -23.50 -0.54 -8.20
CA HIS A 218 -22.44 0.15 -7.48
C HIS A 218 -22.94 0.99 -6.32
N LEU A 219 -24.11 1.61 -6.46
CA LEU A 219 -24.75 2.35 -5.38
C LEU A 219 -25.21 1.40 -4.27
N ALA A 220 -25.77 0.24 -4.61
CA ALA A 220 -26.12 -0.79 -3.64
C ALA A 220 -24.89 -1.33 -2.91
N ASP A 221 -23.82 -1.66 -3.66
CA ASP A 221 -22.55 -2.11 -3.10
C ASP A 221 -21.94 -1.05 -2.16
N LEU A 222 -21.92 0.22 -2.56
CA LEU A 222 -21.44 1.30 -1.70
C LEU A 222 -22.28 1.45 -0.43
N ALA A 223 -23.61 1.30 -0.51
CA ALA A 223 -24.47 1.34 0.66
C ALA A 223 -24.13 0.23 1.66
N GLU A 224 -23.88 -0.99 1.17
CA GLU A 224 -23.43 -2.10 2.02
C GLU A 224 -22.06 -1.82 2.66
N ILE A 225 -21.09 -1.35 1.87
CA ILE A 225 -19.74 -1.04 2.37
C ILE A 225 -19.76 0.12 3.37
N PHE A 226 -20.56 1.16 3.13
CA PHE A 226 -20.77 2.24 4.09
C PHE A 226 -21.48 1.77 5.36
N GLY A 227 -22.37 0.79 5.26
CA GLY A 227 -22.98 0.11 6.40
C GLY A 227 -21.93 -0.53 7.32
N GLU A 228 -21.02 -1.32 6.76
CA GLU A 228 -19.96 -1.97 7.55
C GLU A 228 -18.97 -0.97 8.16
N LEU A 229 -18.56 0.04 7.38
CA LEU A 229 -17.69 1.11 7.90
C LEU A 229 -18.33 1.86 9.07
N ARG A 230 -19.65 2.13 8.99
CA ARG A 230 -20.41 2.76 10.07
C ARG A 230 -20.46 1.89 11.31
N LYS A 231 -20.84 0.62 11.13
CA LYS A 231 -20.95 -0.38 12.21
C LYS A 231 -19.65 -0.51 13.00
N HIS A 232 -18.52 -0.44 12.31
CA HIS A 232 -17.19 -0.62 12.91
C HIS A 232 -16.47 0.70 13.22
N ASN A 233 -17.16 1.85 13.16
CA ASN A 233 -16.60 3.17 13.48
C ASN A 233 -15.35 3.55 12.67
N MET A 234 -15.22 3.01 11.47
CA MET A 234 -14.09 3.28 10.60
C MET A 234 -14.31 4.59 9.82
N ARG A 235 -13.22 5.33 9.60
CA ARG A 235 -13.23 6.62 8.88
C ARG A 235 -12.40 6.60 7.62
N LEU A 236 -12.98 7.10 6.53
CA LEU A 236 -12.35 7.23 5.23
C LEU A 236 -11.63 8.58 5.09
N ASN A 237 -10.61 8.60 4.24
CA ASN A 237 -9.88 9.80 3.87
C ASN A 237 -10.51 10.45 2.63
N PRO A 238 -11.18 11.60 2.76
CA PRO A 238 -11.85 12.23 1.63
C PRO A 238 -10.87 12.67 0.51
N GLU A 239 -9.63 13.02 0.84
CA GLU A 239 -8.62 13.45 -0.15
C GLU A 239 -8.09 12.29 -1.01
N LYS A 240 -8.20 11.06 -0.51
CA LYS A 240 -7.65 9.88 -1.18
C LYS A 240 -8.72 8.96 -1.74
N CYS A 241 -9.95 9.03 -1.24
CA CYS A 241 -11.06 8.29 -1.80
C CYS A 241 -11.43 8.82 -3.18
N THR A 242 -11.94 7.94 -4.03
CA THR A 242 -12.44 8.27 -5.36
C THR A 242 -13.62 7.39 -5.67
N PHE A 243 -14.70 7.99 -6.17
CA PHE A 243 -15.98 7.31 -6.37
C PHE A 243 -16.41 7.35 -7.84
N GLY A 244 -16.93 6.22 -8.31
CA GLY A 244 -17.57 6.07 -9.61
C GLY A 244 -16.67 6.38 -10.81
N VAL A 245 -15.46 5.82 -10.84
CA VAL A 245 -14.53 5.97 -11.97
C VAL A 245 -14.52 4.71 -12.83
N LYS A 246 -14.21 4.85 -14.13
CA LYS A 246 -14.08 3.71 -15.07
C LYS A 246 -12.74 2.95 -14.91
N GLY A 247 -11.78 3.55 -14.22
CA GLY A 247 -10.50 2.92 -13.94
C GLY A 247 -9.56 3.80 -13.11
N ARG A 248 -8.65 3.17 -12.36
CA ARG A 248 -7.61 3.85 -11.55
C ARG A 248 -6.52 2.86 -11.13
N LYS A 249 -5.43 3.41 -10.58
CA LYS A 249 -4.36 2.65 -9.94
C LYS A 249 -4.84 1.91 -8.68
N PHE A 250 -4.55 0.62 -8.60
CA PHE A 250 -4.72 -0.24 -7.44
C PHE A 250 -3.51 -1.16 -7.29
N LEU A 251 -2.88 -1.18 -6.11
CA LEU A 251 -1.71 -2.02 -5.80
C LEU A 251 -0.59 -2.01 -6.85
N GLY A 252 -0.41 -0.88 -7.54
CA GLY A 252 0.63 -0.71 -8.55
C GLY A 252 0.25 -1.08 -9.98
N PHE A 253 -1.02 -1.43 -10.23
CA PHE A 253 -1.62 -1.75 -11.53
C PHE A 253 -2.72 -0.78 -11.88
N MET A 254 -3.02 -0.57 -13.17
CA MET A 254 -4.16 0.21 -13.60
C MET A 254 -5.34 -0.74 -13.88
N LEU A 255 -6.44 -0.57 -13.15
CA LEU A 255 -7.66 -1.34 -13.38
C LEU A 255 -8.60 -0.57 -14.30
N SER A 256 -9.21 -1.25 -15.26
CA SER A 256 -10.29 -0.71 -16.10
C SER A 256 -11.26 -1.80 -16.51
N ALA A 257 -12.35 -1.41 -17.18
CA ALA A 257 -13.28 -2.36 -17.80
C ALA A 257 -12.61 -3.26 -18.87
N ARG A 258 -11.50 -2.80 -19.48
CA ARG A 258 -10.74 -3.57 -20.47
C ARG A 258 -9.85 -4.64 -19.83
N GLY A 259 -9.58 -4.54 -18.53
CA GLY A 259 -8.71 -5.45 -17.80
C GLY A 259 -7.68 -4.72 -16.94
N ILE A 260 -6.48 -5.27 -16.92
CA ILE A 260 -5.34 -4.86 -16.10
C ILE A 260 -4.29 -4.28 -17.02
N GLU A 261 -3.98 -3.01 -16.82
CA GLU A 261 -3.02 -2.26 -17.61
C GLU A 261 -1.75 -1.99 -16.77
N ALA A 262 -0.62 -1.90 -17.46
CA ALA A 262 0.63 -1.50 -16.83
C ALA A 262 0.53 -0.07 -16.26
N ASN A 263 1.22 0.19 -15.16
CA ASN A 263 1.25 1.54 -14.60
C ASN A 263 2.06 2.45 -15.51
N ARG A 264 1.40 3.46 -16.11
CA ARG A 264 2.02 4.41 -17.05
C ARG A 264 3.24 5.11 -16.46
N ASP A 265 3.21 5.54 -15.19
CA ASP A 265 4.36 6.19 -14.56
C ASP A 265 5.57 5.26 -14.49
N LYS A 266 5.36 3.96 -14.21
CA LYS A 266 6.43 2.96 -14.19
C LYS A 266 6.96 2.69 -15.60
N CYS A 267 6.08 2.58 -16.60
CA CYS A 267 6.50 2.43 -18.00
C CYS A 267 7.31 3.63 -18.45
N GLN A 268 6.80 4.84 -18.25
CA GLN A 268 7.46 6.09 -18.61
C GLN A 268 8.82 6.23 -17.93
N ALA A 269 8.92 5.86 -16.65
CA ALA A 269 10.18 5.87 -15.95
C ALA A 269 11.25 4.98 -16.60
N VAL A 270 10.88 3.88 -17.29
CA VAL A 270 11.81 3.04 -18.06
C VAL A 270 12.06 3.60 -19.45
N LEU A 271 11.03 4.13 -20.12
CA LEU A 271 11.16 4.77 -21.44
C LEU A 271 12.16 5.94 -21.40
N ASP A 272 12.07 6.77 -20.37
CA ASP A 272 12.93 7.95 -20.16
C ASP A 272 14.34 7.60 -19.65
N MET A 273 14.61 6.34 -19.30
CA MET A 273 15.95 5.97 -18.85
C MET A 273 16.93 6.00 -20.02
N ARG A 274 18.09 6.62 -19.82
CA ARG A 274 19.27 6.32 -20.63
C ARG A 274 19.76 4.89 -20.36
N SER A 275 20.56 4.37 -21.27
CA SER A 275 21.22 3.08 -21.11
C SER A 275 22.12 3.09 -19.86
N PRO A 276 22.05 2.05 -19.01
CA PRO A 276 22.86 1.96 -17.80
C PRO A 276 24.35 2.03 -18.09
N ASN A 277 25.06 2.94 -17.41
CA ASN A 277 26.52 3.07 -17.55
C ASN A 277 27.31 2.43 -16.40
N ASN A 278 26.61 1.89 -15.38
CA ASN A 278 27.24 1.20 -14.25
C ASN A 278 26.28 0.19 -13.60
N LEU A 279 26.84 -0.65 -12.72
CA LEU A 279 26.12 -1.70 -12.01
C LEU A 279 24.91 -1.19 -11.20
N LYS A 280 25.03 0.00 -10.59
CA LYS A 280 23.96 0.58 -9.76
C LYS A 280 22.78 1.05 -10.64
N GLU A 281 23.06 1.63 -11.79
CA GLU A 281 22.03 1.98 -12.78
C GLU A 281 21.35 0.73 -13.34
N LEU A 282 22.11 -0.34 -13.59
CA LEU A 282 21.57 -1.61 -14.04
C LEU A 282 20.68 -2.29 -12.99
N GLN A 283 21.10 -2.29 -11.71
CA GLN A 283 20.27 -2.77 -10.61
C GLN A 283 18.96 -1.98 -10.49
N ARG A 284 19.01 -0.66 -10.74
CA ARG A 284 17.81 0.19 -10.79
C ARG A 284 16.90 -0.18 -11.96
N LEU A 285 17.44 -0.45 -13.15
CA LEU A 285 16.67 -0.94 -14.30
C LEU A 285 16.02 -2.28 -13.97
N SER A 286 16.78 -3.25 -13.46
CA SER A 286 16.28 -4.56 -13.07
C SER A 286 15.11 -4.46 -12.09
N GLY A 287 15.23 -3.64 -11.03
CA GLY A 287 14.13 -3.42 -10.10
C GLY A 287 12.87 -2.80 -10.73
N ARG A 288 13.03 -1.94 -11.74
CA ARG A 288 11.90 -1.37 -12.51
C ARG A 288 11.23 -2.42 -13.41
N LEU A 289 12.02 -3.27 -14.07
CA LEU A 289 11.51 -4.34 -14.92
C LEU A 289 10.76 -5.41 -14.11
N VAL A 290 11.22 -5.76 -12.91
CA VAL A 290 10.51 -6.69 -12.01
C VAL A 290 9.11 -6.17 -11.67
N ALA A 291 8.94 -4.86 -11.48
CA ALA A 291 7.64 -4.25 -11.19
C ALA A 291 6.67 -4.22 -12.39
N LEU A 292 7.15 -4.57 -13.59
CA LEU A 292 6.44 -4.61 -14.87
C LEU A 292 6.46 -6.01 -15.51
N SER A 293 7.06 -7.01 -14.85
CA SER A 293 7.37 -8.32 -15.44
C SER A 293 6.14 -9.02 -16.02
N ARG A 294 5.00 -8.83 -15.36
CA ARG A 294 3.69 -9.36 -15.78
C ARG A 294 3.28 -8.93 -17.19
N PHE A 295 3.77 -7.78 -17.67
CA PHE A 295 3.44 -7.21 -19.00
C PHE A 295 4.54 -7.44 -20.03
N LEU A 296 5.64 -8.10 -19.65
CA LEU A 296 6.82 -8.27 -20.48
C LEU A 296 6.97 -9.75 -20.84
N PRO A 297 6.48 -10.18 -22.02
CA PRO A 297 6.64 -11.56 -22.44
C PRO A 297 8.12 -11.89 -22.63
N ARG A 298 8.50 -13.10 -22.23
CA ARG A 298 9.89 -13.60 -22.31
C ARG A 298 10.92 -12.72 -21.59
N LEU A 299 10.53 -12.06 -20.49
CA LEU A 299 11.42 -11.12 -19.81
C LEU A 299 12.78 -11.75 -19.46
N ALA A 300 12.79 -12.94 -18.85
CA ALA A 300 14.01 -13.62 -18.38
C ALA A 300 15.03 -13.84 -19.51
N ASP A 301 14.54 -14.31 -20.66
CA ASP A 301 15.31 -14.49 -21.89
C ASP A 301 15.83 -13.14 -22.43
N LYS A 302 14.93 -12.16 -22.61
CA LYS A 302 15.28 -10.82 -23.12
C LYS A 302 16.32 -10.09 -22.28
N ILE A 303 16.33 -10.28 -20.95
CA ILE A 303 17.31 -9.63 -20.06
C ILE A 303 18.56 -10.46 -19.82
N SER A 304 18.72 -11.64 -20.45
CA SER A 304 19.91 -12.49 -20.23
C SER A 304 21.23 -11.70 -20.42
N PRO A 305 21.44 -10.94 -21.52
CA PRO A 305 22.67 -10.16 -21.71
C PRO A 305 22.95 -9.19 -20.54
N MET A 306 21.89 -8.54 -20.03
CA MET A 306 21.98 -7.62 -18.91
C MET A 306 22.27 -8.32 -17.58
N THR A 307 21.62 -9.46 -17.32
CA THR A 307 21.80 -10.19 -16.05
C THR A 307 23.20 -10.77 -15.89
N LYS A 308 23.89 -11.09 -17.00
CA LYS A 308 25.30 -11.48 -16.99
C LYS A 308 26.20 -10.37 -16.41
N LEU A 309 25.86 -9.09 -16.65
CA LEU A 309 26.57 -7.92 -16.09
C LEU A 309 26.29 -7.68 -14.60
N LEU A 310 25.29 -8.33 -14.00
CA LEU A 310 25.03 -8.24 -12.57
C LEU A 310 25.97 -9.16 -11.74
N ARG A 311 26.68 -10.08 -12.38
CA ARG A 311 27.61 -11.00 -11.70
C ARG A 311 28.89 -10.26 -11.32
N LYS A 312 29.37 -10.43 -10.08
CA LYS A 312 30.51 -9.69 -9.49
C LYS A 312 31.87 -9.89 -10.19
N ALA A 313 31.96 -10.73 -11.22
CA ALA A 313 33.21 -11.19 -11.80
C ALA A 313 33.68 -10.40 -13.05
N SER A 314 32.85 -9.53 -13.63
CA SER A 314 33.16 -8.83 -14.88
C SER A 314 33.26 -7.31 -14.72
N ALA A 315 34.17 -6.68 -15.47
CA ALA A 315 34.16 -5.25 -15.69
C ALA A 315 32.84 -4.86 -16.38
N PHE A 316 32.16 -3.84 -15.85
CA PHE A 316 30.88 -3.40 -16.41
C PHE A 316 31.11 -2.81 -17.80
N SER A 317 30.59 -3.48 -18.83
CA SER A 317 30.60 -3.00 -20.21
C SER A 317 29.20 -3.22 -20.80
N TRP A 318 28.55 -2.12 -21.17
CA TRP A 318 27.23 -2.16 -21.80
C TRP A 318 27.40 -2.47 -23.29
N SER A 319 27.20 -3.73 -23.66
CA SER A 319 27.41 -4.23 -25.01
C SER A 319 26.23 -3.94 -25.94
N GLU A 320 26.43 -4.06 -27.25
CA GLU A 320 25.37 -3.95 -28.26
C GLU A 320 24.18 -4.89 -28.00
N PRO A 321 24.36 -6.19 -27.64
CA PRO A 321 23.24 -7.04 -27.23
C PRO A 321 22.46 -6.52 -26.01
N CYS A 322 23.11 -5.81 -25.09
CA CYS A 322 22.40 -5.18 -23.97
C CYS A 322 21.55 -3.99 -24.45
N GLU A 323 22.06 -3.21 -25.39
CA GLU A 323 21.35 -2.06 -25.96
C GLU A 323 20.14 -2.50 -26.80
N GLU A 324 20.30 -3.53 -27.63
CA GLU A 324 19.20 -4.13 -28.40
C GLU A 324 18.10 -4.66 -27.48
N ALA A 325 18.48 -5.43 -26.46
CA ALA A 325 17.54 -5.95 -25.47
C ALA A 325 16.79 -4.81 -24.73
N PHE A 326 17.50 -3.74 -24.36
CA PHE A 326 16.89 -2.60 -23.69
C PHE A 326 15.92 -1.84 -24.58
N THR A 327 16.31 -1.64 -25.84
CA THR A 327 15.46 -1.00 -26.86
C THR A 327 14.20 -1.83 -27.12
N SER A 328 14.33 -3.16 -27.25
CA SER A 328 13.19 -4.08 -27.42
C SER A 328 12.20 -4.00 -26.23
N LEU A 329 12.72 -3.93 -25.00
CA LEU A 329 11.90 -3.76 -23.80
C LEU A 329 11.19 -2.42 -23.80
N LYS A 330 11.86 -1.33 -24.19
CA LYS A 330 11.22 -0.01 -24.32
C LYS A 330 10.10 -0.01 -25.35
N THR A 331 10.30 -0.60 -26.53
CA THR A 331 9.26 -0.72 -27.55
C THR A 331 8.03 -1.45 -27.00
N THR A 332 8.24 -2.54 -26.26
CA THR A 332 7.14 -3.28 -25.61
C THR A 332 6.43 -2.43 -24.56
N LEU A 333 7.16 -1.62 -23.78
CA LEU A 333 6.60 -0.76 -22.73
C LEU A 333 5.96 0.53 -23.24
N ALA A 334 6.21 0.92 -24.49
CA ALA A 334 5.51 2.02 -25.14
C ALA A 334 4.03 1.68 -25.38
N THR A 335 3.75 0.42 -25.69
CA THR A 335 2.39 -0.12 -25.91
C THR A 335 2.21 -1.46 -25.18
N PRO A 336 2.21 -1.46 -23.83
CA PRO A 336 2.16 -2.68 -23.06
C PRO A 336 0.82 -3.41 -23.28
N PRO A 337 0.80 -4.75 -23.24
CA PRO A 337 -0.42 -5.51 -23.40
C PRO A 337 -1.42 -5.22 -22.27
N ILE A 338 -2.71 -5.30 -22.57
CA ILE A 338 -3.77 -5.31 -21.58
C ILE A 338 -4.02 -6.76 -21.19
N LEU A 339 -3.93 -7.07 -19.91
CA LEU A 339 -4.17 -8.42 -19.39
C LEU A 339 -5.61 -8.53 -18.92
N THR A 340 -6.24 -9.66 -19.18
CA THR A 340 -7.59 -9.96 -18.68
C THR A 340 -7.53 -11.03 -17.60
N ARG A 341 -8.60 -11.11 -16.81
CA ARG A 341 -8.80 -12.20 -15.88
C ARG A 341 -9.23 -13.45 -16.67
N PRO A 342 -8.75 -14.66 -16.31
CA PRO A 342 -9.28 -15.89 -16.87
C PRO A 342 -10.74 -16.09 -16.45
N GLU A 343 -11.61 -16.30 -17.43
CA GLU A 343 -13.01 -16.63 -17.21
C GLU A 343 -13.18 -18.16 -17.12
N PRO A 344 -13.85 -18.70 -16.08
CA PRO A 344 -13.94 -20.15 -15.88
C PRO A 344 -14.56 -20.93 -17.05
N SER A 345 -15.37 -20.27 -17.88
CA SER A 345 -16.02 -20.87 -19.06
C SER A 345 -15.12 -20.92 -20.29
N ASN A 346 -13.99 -20.21 -20.29
CA ASN A 346 -13.13 -20.12 -21.47
C ASN A 346 -11.99 -21.14 -21.38
N PRO A 347 -11.73 -21.92 -22.44
CA PRO A 347 -10.57 -22.80 -22.46
C PRO A 347 -9.30 -21.95 -22.39
N LEU A 348 -8.45 -22.25 -21.42
CA LEU A 348 -7.17 -21.57 -21.25
C LEU A 348 -6.10 -22.24 -22.11
N GLN A 349 -5.33 -21.44 -22.84
CA GLN A 349 -4.23 -21.91 -23.68
C GLN A 349 -2.89 -21.50 -23.06
N LEU A 350 -2.01 -22.47 -22.85
CA LEU A 350 -0.66 -22.22 -22.32
C LEU A 350 0.37 -22.33 -23.44
N TYR A 351 1.00 -21.21 -23.78
CA TYR A 351 2.12 -21.16 -24.69
C TYR A 351 3.42 -21.23 -23.90
N LEU A 352 4.30 -22.16 -24.27
CA LEU A 352 5.61 -22.35 -23.66
C LEU A 352 6.70 -22.04 -24.69
N ALA A 353 7.71 -21.29 -24.26
CA ALA A 353 8.92 -21.06 -25.01
C ALA A 353 10.12 -21.44 -24.15
N VAL A 354 10.99 -22.29 -24.68
CA VAL A 354 12.19 -22.81 -24.00
C VAL A 354 13.41 -22.32 -24.76
N PHE A 355 14.34 -21.71 -24.02
CA PHE A 355 15.63 -21.21 -24.48
C PHE A 355 16.73 -21.82 -23.61
N ASP A 356 17.98 -21.75 -24.07
CA ASP A 356 19.13 -22.36 -23.39
C ASP A 356 19.28 -21.97 -21.92
N GLU A 357 18.93 -20.72 -21.57
CA GLU A 357 19.08 -20.18 -20.21
C GLU A 357 17.74 -19.80 -19.54
N ALA A 358 16.59 -19.97 -20.22
CA ALA A 358 15.31 -19.48 -19.71
C ALA A 358 14.09 -20.25 -20.25
N ILE A 359 13.07 -20.39 -19.40
CA ILE A 359 11.73 -20.85 -19.79
C ILE A 359 10.77 -19.68 -19.61
N SER A 360 9.87 -19.50 -20.58
CA SER A 360 8.82 -18.49 -20.54
C SER A 360 7.48 -19.10 -20.86
N SER A 361 6.44 -18.62 -20.19
CA SER A 361 5.07 -19.07 -20.40
C SER A 361 4.12 -17.89 -20.52
N VAL A 362 3.14 -18.00 -21.41
CA VAL A 362 2.00 -17.08 -21.50
C VAL A 362 0.71 -17.90 -21.45
N LEU A 363 -0.19 -17.50 -20.57
CA LEU A 363 -1.54 -18.05 -20.47
C LEU A 363 -2.49 -17.09 -21.20
N VAL A 364 -3.25 -17.60 -22.17
CA VAL A 364 -4.24 -16.87 -22.96
C VAL A 364 -5.63 -17.37 -22.64
#